data_AF-A0A2U3NX09-F1
#
_entry.id   AF-A0A2U3NX09-F1
#
_cell.length_a   1.000
_cell.length_b   1.000
_cell.length_c   1.000
_cell.angle_alpha   90.00
_cell.angle_beta   90.00
_cell.angle_gamma   90.00
#
_symmetry.space_group_name_H-M   'P 1'
#
loop_
_entity.id
_entity.type
_entity.pdbx_description
1 polymer ?
#
loop_
_entity_poly.entity_id
_entity_poly.type
_entity_poly.pdbx_seq_one_letter_code
_entity_poly.pdbx_strand_id
1 'polypeptide(L)'
;VLRNGALVCGYRIQAVLGTGGMGAVYLAADPGLPRQVALKVLSAELSRDPDFRARFVREADTAAALAHPQIVSVYNRGQTEDGQLWIAMQFVDGTDAEAALRAGTMTPHRAVHIITEVAKALDFAHANHVIHRDIKPGNFLLSGAVGADERVLLGDFGIARALDDVGLTATGAVLATVGYAAPEVLSNGRIDGRVDIYSLGCTLFRLLSGHTPFEATNGAAAVMMAHMFTPPPRVTDAVPSLPHGLDHVIAVAMAKDPAARFQSAGALANAAASALRDPNRYAPLPPVPSSDVHSYPHTSQPPWQQRPPEPPRRRRRRGLIGAALAGVVLLVATVTVLAWPEPAGSRPEAGSGSGSPGASAPPQGPAATNVAPAQLRSILLTAAQLPVGADGGPLVLEQDSASLSDDSATIDNKQCVGAWAPAQQSVYGPSGYTGVAVQTLRGMNEQGWQDSVTQAVIAFPGNKAGILLADLHGQWDLCGGKSVTVTAPGVAPQTWDFGQPLTTAGVLSLTATLRGGGSCQRGMLVRGNVLVDIRQCRAAGGTDVMSLADATANKVPRQ
;
A
#
# COMPACT_ATOMS: atom_id res chain seq x y z
N VAL A 1 -12.71 18.16 9.08
CA VAL A 1 -11.84 19.37 9.14
C VAL A 1 -12.47 20.36 10.09
N LEU A 2 -11.72 20.86 11.08
CA LEU A 2 -12.21 21.82 12.09
C LEU A 2 -12.32 23.23 11.50
N ARG A 3 -13.29 24.00 12.01
CA ARG A 3 -13.53 25.40 11.58
C ARG A 3 -12.58 26.37 12.30
N ASN A 4 -12.32 27.52 11.68
CA ASN A 4 -11.65 28.64 12.35
C ASN A 4 -12.43 29.01 13.63
N GLY A 5 -11.70 29.22 14.73
CA GLY A 5 -12.21 29.51 16.05
C GLY A 5 -12.50 28.29 16.92
N ALA A 6 -12.52 27.07 16.35
CA ALA A 6 -12.69 25.84 17.11
C ALA A 6 -11.57 25.67 18.15
N LEU A 7 -11.90 25.01 19.26
CA LEU A 7 -10.95 24.72 20.34
C LEU A 7 -10.64 23.23 20.37
N VAL A 8 -9.35 22.90 20.47
CA VAL A 8 -8.87 21.53 20.69
C VAL A 8 -7.92 21.59 21.88
N CYS A 9 -8.35 21.08 23.03
CA CYS A 9 -7.54 21.09 24.27
C CYS A 9 -6.91 22.47 24.58
N GLY A 10 -7.69 23.54 24.41
CA GLY A 10 -7.26 24.92 24.61
C GLY A 10 -6.63 25.59 23.38
N TYR A 11 -6.11 24.84 22.42
CA TYR A 11 -5.58 25.40 21.17
C TYR A 11 -6.70 25.94 20.29
N ARG A 12 -6.59 27.20 19.86
CA ARG A 12 -7.59 27.83 18.99
C ARG A 12 -7.20 27.71 17.53
N ILE A 13 -7.97 26.96 16.76
CA ILE A 13 -7.76 26.75 15.32
C ILE A 13 -7.92 28.08 14.58
N GLN A 14 -6.95 28.43 13.75
CA GLN A 14 -6.95 29.62 12.90
C GLN A 14 -7.13 29.25 11.43
N ALA A 15 -6.40 28.25 10.95
CA ALA A 15 -6.46 27.79 9.57
C ALA A 15 -6.12 26.30 9.46
N VAL A 16 -6.47 25.70 8.33
CA VAL A 16 -6.06 24.34 7.96
C VAL A 16 -4.77 24.47 7.16
N LEU A 17 -3.71 23.79 7.60
CA LEU A 17 -2.42 23.75 6.89
C LEU A 17 -2.37 22.56 5.93
N GLY A 18 -2.99 21.44 6.29
CA GLY A 18 -3.07 20.26 5.42
C GLY A 18 -3.98 19.17 5.97
N THR A 19 -4.38 18.26 5.09
CA THR A 19 -5.23 17.10 5.41
C THR A 19 -4.69 15.85 4.74
N GLY A 20 -4.69 14.72 5.42
CA GLY A 20 -4.29 13.43 4.87
C GLY A 20 -4.96 12.26 5.60
N GLY A 21 -4.64 11.03 5.19
CA GLY A 21 -5.26 9.81 5.75
C GLY A 21 -5.04 9.65 7.26
N MET A 22 -3.94 10.18 7.80
CA MET A 22 -3.64 10.12 9.24
C MET A 22 -4.38 11.18 10.07
N GLY A 23 -4.96 12.21 9.45
CA GLY A 23 -5.58 13.32 10.16
C GLY A 23 -5.37 14.67 9.47
N ALA A 24 -5.47 15.75 10.24
CA ALA A 24 -5.34 17.10 9.73
C ALA A 24 -4.37 17.93 10.57
N VAL A 25 -3.61 18.80 9.90
CA VAL A 25 -2.69 19.75 10.51
C VAL A 25 -3.32 21.14 10.43
N TYR A 26 -3.35 21.83 11.55
CA TYR A 26 -3.95 23.15 11.69
C TYR A 26 -2.92 24.16 12.16
N LEU A 27 -3.03 25.40 11.68
CA LEU A 27 -2.44 26.54 12.34
C LEU A 27 -3.32 26.86 13.53
N ALA A 28 -2.74 26.89 14.73
CA ALA A 28 -3.48 27.18 15.96
C ALA A 28 -2.73 28.17 16.85
N ALA A 29 -3.47 28.96 17.62
CA ALA A 29 -2.91 29.74 18.70
C ALA A 29 -2.68 28.85 19.93
N ASP A 30 -1.50 28.94 20.53
CA ASP A 30 -1.16 28.27 21.78
C ASP A 30 -2.01 28.83 22.94
N PRO A 31 -2.55 28.00 23.84
CA PRO A 31 -3.41 28.45 24.93
C PRO A 31 -2.66 29.26 26.00
N GLY A 32 -1.36 29.01 26.19
CA GLY A 32 -0.58 29.58 27.29
C GLY A 32 0.46 30.61 26.87
N LEU A 33 0.82 30.64 25.59
CA LEU A 33 1.91 31.48 25.07
C LEU A 33 1.44 32.29 23.86
N PRO A 34 1.97 33.52 23.65
CA PRO A 34 1.63 34.35 22.49
C PRO A 34 2.36 33.87 21.23
N ARG A 35 2.11 32.62 20.82
CA ARG A 35 2.72 31.99 19.64
C ARG A 35 1.71 31.17 18.85
N GLN A 36 2.04 30.96 17.58
CA GLN A 36 1.36 30.02 16.72
C GLN A 36 2.05 28.65 16.76
N VAL A 37 1.25 27.60 16.60
CA VAL A 37 1.70 26.21 16.54
C VAL A 37 1.07 25.50 15.35
N ALA A 38 1.75 24.48 14.84
CA ALA A 38 1.14 23.49 13.96
C ALA A 38 0.55 22.39 14.86
N LEU A 39 -0.77 22.24 14.85
CA LEU A 39 -1.50 21.25 15.62
C LEU A 39 -1.96 20.13 14.69
N LYS A 40 -1.36 18.95 14.81
CA LYS A 40 -1.78 17.75 14.09
C LYS A 40 -2.76 16.97 14.96
N VAL A 41 -3.99 16.82 14.47
CA VAL A 41 -5.06 16.04 15.12
C VAL A 41 -5.28 14.78 14.28
N LEU A 42 -5.12 13.62 14.90
CA LEU A 42 -5.22 12.33 14.24
C LEU A 42 -6.67 11.91 14.00
N SER A 43 -6.88 11.05 13.01
CA SER A 43 -8.21 10.48 12.74
C SER A 43 -8.73 9.70 13.96
N ALA A 44 -10.05 9.69 14.13
CA ALA A 44 -10.69 8.97 15.22
C ALA A 44 -10.45 7.45 15.13
N GLU A 45 -10.33 6.91 13.92
CA GLU A 45 -10.03 5.50 13.66
C GLU A 45 -8.65 5.11 14.20
N LEU A 46 -7.59 5.81 13.78
CA LEU A 46 -6.23 5.57 14.27
C LEU A 46 -6.11 5.79 15.77
N SER A 47 -6.82 6.79 16.30
CA SER A 47 -6.80 7.09 17.73
C SER A 47 -7.42 5.97 18.57
N ARG A 48 -8.37 5.19 18.04
CA ARG A 48 -9.03 4.10 18.80
C ARG A 48 -8.20 2.82 18.88
N ASP A 49 -7.22 2.64 18.01
CA ASP A 49 -6.30 1.51 18.06
C ASP A 49 -5.34 1.65 19.27
N PRO A 50 -5.42 0.75 20.27
CA PRO A 50 -4.57 0.80 21.47
C PRO A 50 -3.07 0.66 21.15
N ASP A 51 -2.72 -0.14 20.15
CA ASP A 51 -1.34 -0.39 19.76
C ASP A 51 -0.77 0.85 19.07
N PHE A 52 -1.55 1.46 18.18
CA PHE A 52 -1.17 2.72 17.53
C PHE A 52 -1.00 3.83 18.56
N ARG A 53 -1.92 3.95 19.52
CA ARG A 53 -1.84 4.94 20.60
C ARG A 53 -0.57 4.80 21.42
N ALA A 54 -0.24 3.58 21.85
CA ALA A 54 0.97 3.33 22.64
C ALA A 54 2.25 3.71 21.86
N ARG A 55 2.31 3.36 20.56
CA ARG A 55 3.40 3.76 19.68
C ARG A 55 3.46 5.28 19.49
N PHE A 56 2.35 5.92 19.17
CA PHE A 56 2.27 7.37 18.98
C PHE A 56 2.83 8.13 20.18
N VAL A 57 2.43 7.75 21.40
CA VAL A 57 2.92 8.35 22.64
C VAL A 57 4.43 8.19 22.77
N ARG A 58 4.96 6.98 22.58
CA ARG A 58 6.40 6.68 22.68
C ARG A 58 7.22 7.46 21.64
N GLU A 59 6.78 7.50 20.40
CA GLU A 59 7.50 8.18 19.32
C GLU A 59 7.43 9.71 19.50
N ALA A 60 6.29 10.25 19.93
CA ALA A 60 6.17 11.67 20.27
C ALA A 60 7.08 12.08 21.44
N ASP A 61 7.22 11.23 22.46
CA ASP A 61 8.13 11.48 23.59
C ASP A 61 9.60 11.47 23.14
N THR A 62 9.94 10.53 22.24
CA THR A 62 11.29 10.45 21.64
C THR A 62 11.59 11.70 20.79
N ALA A 63 10.64 12.12 19.96
CA ALA A 63 10.78 13.32 19.13
C ALA A 63 10.86 14.61 19.97
N ALA A 64 10.13 14.69 21.08
CA ALA A 64 10.18 15.84 22.00
C ALA A 64 11.53 16.02 22.70
N ALA A 65 12.34 14.96 22.81
CA ALA A 65 13.69 15.05 23.36
C ALA A 65 14.72 15.63 22.38
N LEU A 66 14.40 15.73 21.08
CA LEU A 66 15.32 16.25 20.06
C LEU A 66 15.26 17.78 19.98
N ALA A 67 16.34 18.44 20.37
CA ALA A 67 16.50 19.89 20.26
C ALA A 67 17.63 20.23 19.28
N HIS A 68 17.28 20.63 18.06
CA HIS A 68 18.23 20.97 17.01
C HIS A 68 17.67 22.06 16.07
N PRO A 69 18.48 23.02 15.56
CA PRO A 69 17.96 24.14 14.76
C PRO A 69 17.23 23.74 13.47
N GLN A 70 17.63 22.60 12.90
CA GLN A 70 17.05 21.99 11.70
C GLN A 70 16.01 20.89 12.01
N ILE A 71 15.52 20.75 13.25
CA ILE A 71 14.45 19.82 13.62
C ILE A 71 13.23 20.61 14.11
N VAL A 72 12.05 20.30 13.57
CA VAL A 72 10.78 20.86 14.05
C VAL A 72 10.55 20.40 15.49
N SER A 73 10.50 21.34 16.43
CA SER A 73 10.31 21.01 17.84
C SER A 73 8.88 20.55 18.14
N VAL A 74 8.75 19.49 18.93
CA VAL A 74 7.47 19.07 19.53
C VAL A 74 7.27 19.84 20.84
N TYR A 75 6.16 20.53 20.98
CA TYR A 75 5.85 21.32 22.17
C TYR A 75 4.99 20.57 23.17
N ASN A 76 3.99 19.83 22.68
CA ASN A 76 3.06 19.09 23.53
C ASN A 76 2.35 17.99 22.74
N ARG A 77 1.80 17.00 23.45
CA ARG A 77 0.95 15.96 22.88
C ARG A 77 -0.14 15.56 23.88
N GLY A 78 -1.23 15.00 23.39
CA GLY A 78 -2.29 14.54 24.26
C GLY A 78 -3.42 13.84 23.52
N GLN A 79 -4.56 13.75 24.20
CA GLN A 79 -5.81 13.29 23.65
C GLN A 79 -6.93 14.26 23.98
N THR A 80 -7.94 14.34 23.12
CA THR A 80 -9.20 15.04 23.38
C THR A 80 -10.08 14.21 24.33
N GLU A 81 -11.19 14.79 24.81
CA GLU A 81 -12.16 14.11 25.67
C GLU A 81 -12.80 12.90 24.99
N ASP A 82 -13.05 12.97 23.68
CA ASP A 82 -13.53 11.87 22.84
C ASP A 82 -12.41 10.91 22.40
N GLY A 83 -11.20 11.12 22.90
CA GLY A 83 -10.07 10.20 22.76
C GLY A 83 -9.24 10.39 21.50
N GLN A 84 -9.45 11.42 20.67
CA GLN A 84 -8.60 11.68 19.51
C GLN A 84 -7.21 12.15 19.93
N LEU A 85 -6.16 11.55 19.35
CA LEU A 85 -4.79 11.93 19.63
C LEU A 85 -4.40 13.21 18.89
N TRP A 86 -3.59 14.04 19.54
CA TRP A 86 -3.07 15.27 18.95
C TRP A 86 -1.62 15.53 19.38
N ILE A 87 -0.90 16.29 18.54
CA ILE A 87 0.45 16.77 18.80
C ILE A 87 0.59 18.21 18.32
N ALA A 88 1.14 19.07 19.17
CA ALA A 88 1.44 20.47 18.90
C ALA A 88 2.95 20.61 18.66
N MET A 89 3.31 21.18 17.51
CA MET A 89 4.69 21.32 17.06
C MET A 89 4.97 22.77 16.61
N GLN A 90 6.25 23.07 16.40
CA GLN A 90 6.69 24.34 15.85
C GLN A 90 5.97 24.62 14.52
N PHE A 91 5.29 25.77 14.45
CA PHE A 91 4.83 26.30 13.17
C PHE A 91 6.02 26.90 12.42
N VAL A 92 6.21 26.49 11.17
CA VAL A 92 7.19 27.05 10.25
C VAL A 92 6.44 27.83 9.20
N ASP A 93 6.60 29.15 9.22
CA ASP A 93 5.96 30.05 8.24
C ASP A 93 6.73 30.00 6.93
N GLY A 94 6.20 29.25 5.96
CA GLY A 94 6.86 29.02 4.68
C GLY A 94 6.20 27.91 3.87
N THR A 95 7.00 27.12 3.18
CA THR A 95 6.55 26.03 2.29
C THR A 95 7.31 24.73 2.59
N ASP A 96 7.05 23.67 1.84
CA ASP A 96 7.83 22.44 1.87
C ASP A 96 8.62 22.24 0.56
N ALA A 97 9.66 21.41 0.59
CA ALA A 97 10.51 21.21 -0.58
C ALA A 97 9.79 20.55 -1.76
N GLU A 98 8.73 19.77 -1.53
CA GLU A 98 7.90 19.22 -2.61
C GLU A 98 7.08 20.31 -3.30
N ALA A 99 6.48 21.22 -2.54
CA ALA A 99 5.76 22.37 -3.05
C ALA A 99 6.69 23.34 -3.79
N ALA A 100 7.89 23.60 -3.25
CA ALA A 100 8.92 24.41 -3.92
C ALA A 100 9.39 23.80 -5.25
N LEU A 101 9.54 22.47 -5.29
CA LEU A 101 9.84 21.72 -6.52
C LEU A 101 8.73 21.87 -7.56
N ARG A 102 7.46 21.66 -7.17
CA ARG A 102 6.31 21.85 -8.07
C ARG A 102 6.15 23.28 -8.58
N ALA A 103 6.54 24.27 -7.77
CA ALA A 103 6.55 25.68 -8.16
C ALA A 103 7.68 26.04 -9.14
N GLY A 104 8.58 25.10 -9.47
CA GLY A 104 9.71 25.34 -10.40
C GLY A 104 10.82 26.20 -9.80
N THR A 105 10.88 26.31 -8.46
CA THR A 105 11.85 27.16 -7.75
C THR A 105 13.07 26.40 -7.24
N MET A 106 13.18 25.12 -7.57
CA MET A 106 14.26 24.24 -7.11
C MET A 106 15.43 24.26 -8.09
N THR A 107 16.54 24.90 -7.70
CA THR A 107 17.81 24.84 -8.44
C THR A 107 18.70 23.74 -7.88
N PRO A 108 19.70 23.23 -8.63
CA PRO A 108 20.64 22.25 -8.10
C PRO A 108 21.37 22.72 -6.83
N HIS A 109 21.75 24.00 -6.77
CA HIS A 109 22.35 24.60 -5.58
C HIS A 109 21.41 24.59 -4.38
N ARG A 110 20.12 24.93 -4.60
CA ARG A 110 19.11 24.90 -3.54
C ARG A 110 18.82 23.48 -3.07
N ALA A 111 18.73 22.51 -3.98
CA ALA A 111 18.54 21.10 -3.63
C ALA A 111 19.68 20.59 -2.73
N VAL A 112 20.93 20.88 -3.09
CA VAL A 112 22.10 20.49 -2.29
C VAL A 112 22.16 21.23 -0.94
N HIS A 113 21.77 22.52 -0.89
CA HIS A 113 21.63 23.25 0.36
C HIS A 113 20.62 22.58 1.30
N ILE A 114 19.43 22.26 0.80
CA ILE A 114 18.39 21.56 1.57
C ILE A 114 18.88 20.22 2.10
N ILE A 115 19.52 19.42 1.25
CA ILE A 115 20.10 18.12 1.67
C ILE A 115 21.19 18.30 2.73
N THR A 116 21.98 19.37 2.65
CA THR A 116 23.02 19.69 3.63
C THR A 116 22.43 20.05 4.99
N GLU A 117 21.38 20.87 5.03
CA GLU A 117 20.72 21.23 6.28
C GLU A 117 19.97 20.05 6.91
N VAL A 118 19.30 19.23 6.10
CA VAL A 118 18.62 18.01 6.56
C VAL A 118 19.64 16.98 7.08
N ALA A 119 20.81 16.86 6.45
CA ALA A 119 21.85 15.96 6.91
C ALA A 119 22.34 16.28 8.33
N LYS A 120 22.41 17.57 8.71
CA LYS A 120 22.73 17.97 10.09
C LYS A 120 21.70 17.44 11.09
N ALA A 121 20.40 17.56 10.76
CA ALA A 121 19.32 17.03 11.59
C ALA A 121 19.37 15.50 11.71
N LEU A 122 19.64 14.79 10.62
CA LEU A 122 19.74 13.33 10.61
C LEU A 122 20.93 12.83 11.42
N ASP A 123 22.12 13.40 11.23
CA ASP A 123 23.31 12.99 11.98
C ASP A 123 23.12 13.24 13.50
N PHE A 124 22.47 14.36 13.88
CA PHE A 124 22.10 14.62 15.27
C PHE A 124 21.11 13.58 15.81
N ALA A 125 20.07 13.24 15.06
CA ALA A 125 19.08 12.24 15.49
C ALA A 125 19.71 10.85 15.62
N HIS A 126 20.54 10.43 14.66
CA HIS A 126 21.23 9.14 14.67
C HIS A 126 22.20 9.02 15.85
N ALA A 127 22.91 10.11 16.20
CA ALA A 127 23.76 10.16 17.39
C ALA A 127 22.97 9.99 18.70
N ASN A 128 21.67 10.31 18.69
CA ASN A 128 20.75 10.10 19.80
C ASN A 128 19.91 8.81 19.65
N HIS A 129 20.33 7.90 18.76
CA HIS A 129 19.65 6.62 18.50
C HIS A 129 18.21 6.73 17.97
N VAL A 130 17.88 7.84 17.30
CA VAL A 130 16.57 8.06 16.67
C VAL A 130 16.73 7.96 15.15
N ILE A 131 15.93 7.09 14.52
CA ILE A 131 15.85 6.93 13.06
C ILE A 131 14.55 7.57 12.58
N HIS A 132 14.60 8.39 11.51
CA HIS A 132 13.46 9.16 11.04
C HIS A 132 12.42 8.32 10.29
N ARG A 133 12.87 7.46 9.36
CA ARG A 133 12.09 6.51 8.52
C ARG A 133 11.17 7.10 7.45
N ASP A 134 10.78 8.36 7.55
CA ASP A 134 9.94 9.03 6.54
C ASP A 134 10.66 10.23 5.89
N ILE A 135 11.85 10.00 5.33
CA ILE A 135 12.61 11.06 4.65
C ILE A 135 12.10 11.24 3.21
N LYS A 136 11.55 12.42 2.93
CA LYS A 136 11.01 12.83 1.62
C LYS A 136 10.87 14.36 1.54
N PRO A 137 10.79 14.97 0.33
CA PRO A 137 10.69 16.42 0.18
C PRO A 137 9.54 17.08 0.96
N GLY A 138 8.39 16.40 1.09
CA GLY A 138 7.23 16.93 1.81
C GLY A 138 7.45 17.13 3.32
N ASN A 139 8.50 16.54 3.89
CA ASN A 139 8.85 16.70 5.30
C ASN A 139 9.98 17.73 5.52
N PHE A 140 10.45 18.39 4.45
CA PHE A 140 11.51 19.41 4.52
C PHE A 140 10.85 20.79 4.43
N LEU A 141 10.69 21.44 5.58
CA LEU A 141 10.06 22.75 5.69
C LEU A 141 11.08 23.85 5.40
N LEU A 142 10.70 24.78 4.54
CA LEU A 142 11.51 25.87 4.02
C LEU A 142 10.90 27.21 4.46
N SER A 143 11.71 28.10 5.02
CA SER A 143 11.26 29.43 5.46
C SER A 143 12.35 30.49 5.25
N GLY A 144 11.91 31.74 5.15
CA GLY A 144 12.80 32.87 4.87
C GLY A 144 13.10 33.06 3.38
N ALA A 145 14.13 33.86 3.08
CA ALA A 145 14.53 34.15 1.71
C ALA A 145 15.25 32.95 1.08
N VAL A 146 14.90 32.64 -0.17
CA VAL A 146 15.56 31.59 -0.96
C VAL A 146 17.03 31.95 -1.16
N GLY A 147 17.94 31.05 -0.78
CA GLY A 147 19.37 31.26 -0.88
C GLY A 147 20.14 30.47 0.17
N ALA A 148 21.38 30.89 0.44
CA ALA A 148 22.24 30.25 1.43
C ALA A 148 21.72 30.38 2.87
N ASP A 149 20.90 31.40 3.14
CA ASP A 149 20.29 31.66 4.45
C ASP A 149 18.86 31.11 4.55
N GLU A 150 18.38 30.38 3.52
CA GLU A 150 17.07 29.73 3.57
C GLU A 150 17.07 28.73 4.73
N ARG A 151 16.13 28.92 5.65
CA ARG A 151 16.02 28.06 6.83
C ARG A 151 15.30 26.78 6.44
N VAL A 152 15.96 25.66 6.68
CA VAL A 152 15.46 24.31 6.40
C VAL A 152 15.26 23.55 7.71
N LEU A 153 14.09 22.97 7.89
CA LEU A 153 13.78 22.13 9.05
C LEU A 153 13.20 20.79 8.60
N LEU A 154 13.62 19.73 9.26
CA LEU A 154 13.06 18.39 9.13
C LEU A 154 11.87 18.23 10.09
N GLY A 155 10.70 17.98 9.53
CA GLY A 155 9.45 17.73 10.27
C GLY A 155 9.05 16.25 10.28
N ASP A 156 8.00 15.94 11.05
CA ASP A 156 7.36 14.61 11.12
C ASP A 156 8.26 13.45 11.63
N PHE A 157 9.20 13.73 12.53
CA PHE A 157 9.98 12.70 13.24
C PHE A 157 9.06 11.66 13.93
N GLY A 158 9.20 10.39 13.54
CA GLY A 158 8.75 9.23 14.32
C GLY A 158 7.25 8.94 14.38
N ILE A 159 6.35 9.84 13.98
CA ILE A 159 4.89 9.55 14.00
C ILE A 159 4.53 8.46 12.98
N ALA A 160 5.28 8.37 11.87
CA ALA A 160 5.11 7.34 10.84
C ALA A 160 5.43 5.92 11.34
N ARG A 161 6.33 5.77 12.32
CA ARG A 161 6.69 4.46 12.91
C ARG A 161 5.54 3.79 13.64
N ALA A 162 4.55 4.56 14.09
CA ALA A 162 3.33 4.01 14.68
C ALA A 162 2.49 3.22 13.66
N LEU A 163 2.71 3.42 12.35
CA LEU A 163 2.08 2.68 11.25
C LEU A 163 2.91 1.48 10.78
N ASP A 164 4.24 1.51 10.92
CA ASP A 164 5.14 0.48 10.38
C ASP A 164 4.94 -0.92 11.00
N ASP A 165 4.64 -1.01 12.31
CA ASP A 165 4.41 -2.29 13.01
C ASP A 165 2.98 -2.86 12.81
N VAL A 166 2.06 -2.07 12.26
CA VAL A 166 0.72 -2.55 11.81
C VAL A 166 0.85 -2.88 10.34
N GLY A 167 1.60 -3.96 10.06
CA GLY A 167 2.19 -4.24 8.75
C GLY A 167 1.41 -3.70 7.56
N LEU A 168 2.02 -2.77 6.80
CA LEU A 168 1.75 -2.29 5.43
C LEU A 168 0.36 -2.48 4.75
N THR A 169 -0.75 -2.63 5.49
CA THR A 169 -2.03 -3.13 4.96
C THR A 169 -3.22 -2.19 5.12
N ALA A 170 -3.02 -0.91 5.47
CA ALA A 170 -4.13 0.04 5.57
C ALA A 170 -3.87 1.36 4.84
N THR A 171 -4.66 1.58 3.77
CA THR A 171 -4.96 2.84 3.06
C THR A 171 -3.91 3.46 2.13
N GLY A 172 -4.40 4.11 1.06
CA GLY A 172 -3.64 4.75 -0.03
C GLY A 172 -2.70 5.90 0.38
N ALA A 173 -2.55 6.20 1.67
CA ALA A 173 -1.47 7.05 2.18
C ALA A 173 -0.10 6.34 2.18
N VAL A 174 -0.08 5.00 2.21
CA VAL A 174 1.14 4.16 2.19
C VAL A 174 1.86 4.22 0.83
N LEU A 175 1.14 4.53 -0.26
CA LEU A 175 1.71 4.56 -1.62
C LEU A 175 2.78 5.66 -1.79
N ALA A 176 2.65 6.79 -1.08
CA ALA A 176 3.56 7.93 -1.21
C ALA A 176 4.90 7.74 -0.46
N THR A 177 4.94 6.86 0.56
CA THR A 177 6.15 6.62 1.38
C THR A 177 7.04 5.53 0.77
N VAL A 178 6.47 4.60 0.01
CA VAL A 178 7.23 3.51 -0.65
C VAL A 178 8.28 4.03 -1.62
N GLY A 179 8.02 5.17 -2.29
CA GLY A 179 8.95 5.76 -3.27
C GLY A 179 10.28 6.27 -2.73
N TYR A 180 10.49 6.23 -1.40
CA TYR A 180 11.74 6.62 -0.75
C TYR A 180 12.28 5.52 0.18
N ALA A 181 11.57 4.40 0.33
CA ALA A 181 11.90 3.37 1.32
C ALA A 181 13.20 2.62 0.97
N ALA A 182 14.00 2.34 1.99
CA ALA A 182 15.21 1.52 1.82
C ALA A 182 14.86 0.02 1.64
N PRO A 183 15.66 -0.76 0.89
CA PRO A 183 15.40 -2.19 0.65
C PRO A 183 15.17 -3.01 1.93
N GLU A 184 15.93 -2.73 2.98
CA GLU A 184 15.86 -3.42 4.27
C GLU A 184 14.60 -3.06 5.07
N VAL A 185 14.00 -1.89 4.84
CA VAL A 185 12.69 -1.54 5.41
C VAL A 185 11.60 -2.37 4.75
N LEU A 186 11.68 -2.56 3.43
CA LEU A 186 10.71 -3.32 2.65
C LEU A 186 10.80 -4.84 2.89
N SER A 187 12.00 -5.34 3.15
CA SER A 187 12.25 -6.77 3.43
C SER A 187 12.18 -7.14 4.91
N ASN A 188 11.81 -6.19 5.79
CA ASN A 188 11.79 -6.36 7.25
C ASN A 188 13.15 -6.85 7.81
N GLY A 189 14.25 -6.35 7.24
CA GLY A 189 15.61 -6.63 7.69
C GLY A 189 15.99 -5.80 8.93
N ARG A 190 17.23 -5.98 9.40
CA ARG A 190 17.78 -5.12 10.46
C ARG A 190 18.01 -3.72 9.91
N ILE A 191 17.46 -2.71 10.59
CA ILE A 191 17.56 -1.31 10.20
C ILE A 191 18.41 -0.51 11.18
N ASP A 192 19.15 0.45 10.66
CA ASP A 192 19.84 1.52 11.40
C ASP A 192 19.69 2.85 10.65
N GLY A 193 20.42 3.90 11.06
CA GLY A 193 20.33 5.23 10.43
C GLY A 193 20.59 5.26 8.92
N ARG A 194 21.20 4.21 8.34
CA ARG A 194 21.46 4.12 6.90
C ARG A 194 20.20 3.96 6.06
N VAL A 195 19.05 3.63 6.66
CA VAL A 195 17.75 3.70 5.95
C VAL A 195 17.41 5.15 5.58
N ASP A 196 17.69 6.11 6.48
CA ASP A 196 17.43 7.53 6.23
C ASP A 196 18.41 8.08 5.18
N ILE A 197 19.63 7.55 5.12
CA ILE A 197 20.63 7.92 4.11
C ILE A 197 20.18 7.48 2.71
N TYR A 198 19.62 6.28 2.58
CA TYR A 198 19.04 5.81 1.32
C TYR A 198 17.89 6.72 0.89
N SER A 199 16.95 7.02 1.79
CA SER A 199 15.82 7.91 1.52
C SER A 199 16.26 9.34 1.21
N LEU A 200 17.35 9.83 1.81
CA LEU A 200 17.97 11.12 1.50
C LEU A 200 18.58 11.13 0.09
N GLY A 201 19.17 10.01 -0.34
CA GLY A 201 19.63 9.80 -1.72
C GLY A 201 18.48 9.85 -2.74
N CYS A 202 17.38 9.14 -2.46
CA CYS A 202 16.15 9.22 -3.26
C CYS A 202 15.62 10.66 -3.33
N THR A 203 15.66 11.38 -2.21
CA THR A 203 15.21 12.77 -2.13
C THR A 203 16.12 13.70 -2.92
N LEU A 204 17.44 13.54 -2.86
CA LEU A 204 18.38 14.30 -3.68
C LEU A 204 18.10 14.11 -5.18
N PHE A 205 17.91 12.86 -5.63
CA PHE A 205 17.51 12.59 -7.02
C PHE A 205 16.21 13.33 -7.38
N ARG A 206 15.18 13.24 -6.54
CA ARG A 206 13.88 13.90 -6.75
C ARG A 206 13.99 15.42 -6.88
N LEU A 207 14.74 16.06 -5.98
CA LEU A 207 14.90 17.52 -5.98
C LEU A 207 15.69 18.01 -7.21
N LEU A 208 16.59 17.19 -7.75
CA LEU A 208 17.38 17.51 -8.93
C LEU A 208 16.65 17.23 -10.25
N SER A 209 15.95 16.09 -10.34
CA SER A 209 15.34 15.61 -11.59
C SER A 209 13.87 15.99 -11.75
N GLY A 210 13.19 16.33 -10.66
CA GLY A 210 11.74 16.50 -10.65
C GLY A 210 10.95 15.19 -10.75
N HIS A 211 11.58 14.02 -10.64
CA HIS A 211 10.98 12.67 -10.73
C HIS A 211 11.42 11.80 -9.55
N THR A 212 10.59 10.86 -9.09
CA THR A 212 11.06 9.88 -8.11
C THR A 212 12.08 8.94 -8.76
N PRO A 213 13.03 8.33 -8.00
CA PRO A 213 14.04 7.46 -8.59
C PRO A 213 13.45 6.26 -9.34
N PHE A 214 12.35 5.71 -8.82
CA PHE A 214 11.57 4.67 -9.47
C PHE A 214 10.13 5.15 -9.61
N GLU A 215 9.56 5.02 -10.80
CA GLU A 215 8.21 5.50 -11.09
C GLU A 215 7.13 4.53 -10.58
N ALA A 216 6.05 5.09 -10.06
CA ALA A 216 4.88 4.34 -9.61
C ALA A 216 3.91 3.94 -10.73
N THR A 217 4.32 4.05 -12.01
CA THR A 217 3.48 3.75 -13.18
C THR A 217 2.96 2.32 -13.19
N ASN A 218 3.66 1.40 -12.54
CA ASN A 218 3.29 -0.01 -12.41
C ASN A 218 2.84 -0.39 -10.97
N GLY A 219 2.41 0.61 -10.18
CA GLY A 219 1.88 0.40 -8.83
C GLY A 219 2.94 0.28 -7.71
N ALA A 220 2.47 0.17 -6.47
CA ALA A 220 3.32 0.16 -5.25
C ALA A 220 4.35 -0.97 -5.28
N ALA A 221 3.91 -2.17 -5.67
CA ALA A 221 4.74 -3.37 -5.66
C ALA A 221 5.91 -3.25 -6.65
N ALA A 222 5.68 -2.68 -7.84
CA ALA A 222 6.75 -2.45 -8.80
C ALA A 222 7.79 -1.45 -8.27
N VAL A 223 7.35 -0.41 -7.56
CA VAL A 223 8.26 0.53 -6.88
C VAL A 223 9.03 -0.20 -5.79
N MET A 224 8.39 -1.00 -4.93
CA MET A 224 9.07 -1.80 -3.91
C MET A 224 10.13 -2.71 -4.53
N MET A 225 9.78 -3.46 -5.58
CA MET A 225 10.71 -4.33 -6.30
C MET A 225 11.86 -3.54 -6.92
N ALA A 226 11.61 -2.35 -7.46
CA ALA A 226 12.66 -1.49 -8.00
C ALA A 226 13.61 -1.00 -6.89
N HIS A 227 13.06 -0.61 -5.74
CA HIS A 227 13.86 -0.30 -4.56
C HIS A 227 14.69 -1.50 -4.10
N MET A 228 14.20 -2.73 -4.23
CA MET A 228 14.95 -3.93 -3.83
C MET A 228 16.02 -4.37 -4.84
N PHE A 229 15.74 -4.29 -6.14
CA PHE A 229 16.53 -5.00 -7.16
C PHE A 229 17.04 -4.12 -8.30
N THR A 230 16.37 -3.00 -8.62
CA THR A 230 16.78 -2.15 -9.74
C THR A 230 17.95 -1.25 -9.33
N PRO A 231 19.03 -1.16 -10.13
CA PRO A 231 20.12 -0.23 -9.87
C PRO A 231 19.64 1.23 -9.70
N PRO A 232 20.29 2.04 -8.85
CA PRO A 232 19.96 3.46 -8.75
C PRO A 232 20.04 4.17 -10.11
N PRO A 233 19.08 5.06 -10.44
CA PRO A 233 19.13 5.81 -11.69
C PRO A 233 20.24 6.87 -11.66
N ARG A 234 20.74 7.24 -12.86
CA ARG A 234 21.62 8.41 -13.02
C ARG A 234 20.77 9.66 -13.17
N VAL A 235 21.12 10.71 -12.46
CA VAL A 235 20.38 11.97 -12.54
C VAL A 235 20.69 12.72 -13.83
N THR A 236 21.87 12.49 -14.42
CA THR A 236 22.25 13.05 -15.72
C THR A 236 21.47 12.46 -16.90
N ASP A 237 20.88 11.27 -16.77
CA ASP A 237 19.97 10.73 -17.78
C ASP A 237 18.68 11.57 -17.89
N ALA A 238 18.23 12.15 -16.76
CA ALA A 238 17.06 13.03 -16.71
C ALA A 238 17.41 14.51 -16.93
N VAL A 239 18.56 14.95 -16.42
CA VAL A 239 19.03 16.34 -16.50
C VAL A 239 20.50 16.37 -16.97
N PRO A 240 20.75 16.30 -18.30
CA PRO A 240 22.10 16.17 -18.85
C PRO A 240 23.07 17.32 -18.54
N SER A 241 22.58 18.46 -18.06
CA SER A 241 23.41 19.61 -17.68
C SER A 241 24.03 19.49 -16.28
N LEU A 242 23.65 18.48 -15.49
CA LEU A 242 24.22 18.27 -14.16
C LEU A 242 25.61 17.62 -14.22
N PRO A 243 26.49 17.89 -13.23
CA PRO A 243 27.77 17.20 -13.12
C PRO A 243 27.61 15.69 -12.90
N HIS A 244 28.36 14.88 -13.65
CA HIS A 244 28.38 13.41 -13.51
C HIS A 244 28.78 12.93 -12.10
N GLY A 245 29.50 13.74 -11.32
CA GLY A 245 29.78 13.43 -9.91
C GLY A 245 28.52 13.17 -9.08
N LEU A 246 27.38 13.78 -9.43
CA LEU A 246 26.10 13.56 -8.75
C LEU A 246 25.52 12.17 -9.01
N ASP A 247 25.78 11.57 -10.17
CA ASP A 247 25.35 10.19 -10.46
C ASP A 247 25.99 9.22 -9.47
N HIS A 248 27.29 9.40 -9.21
CA HIS A 248 28.02 8.56 -8.27
C HIS A 248 27.55 8.77 -6.82
N VAL A 249 27.26 10.01 -6.41
CA VAL A 249 26.71 10.30 -5.07
C VAL A 249 25.37 9.59 -4.88
N ILE A 250 24.47 9.66 -5.86
CA ILE A 250 23.16 9.00 -5.80
C ILE A 250 23.31 7.48 -5.80
N ALA A 251 24.23 6.93 -6.61
CA ALA A 251 24.51 5.50 -6.63
C ALA A 251 25.01 4.97 -5.26
N VAL A 252 25.95 5.67 -4.62
CA VAL A 252 26.45 5.30 -3.27
C VAL A 252 25.34 5.43 -2.23
N ALA A 253 24.60 6.55 -2.22
CA ALA A 253 23.53 6.77 -1.25
C ALA A 253 22.44 5.69 -1.35
N MET A 254 22.10 5.28 -2.56
CA MET A 254 21.05 4.31 -2.86
C MET A 254 21.58 2.88 -3.08
N ALA A 255 22.80 2.58 -2.64
CA ALA A 255 23.34 1.23 -2.73
C ALA A 255 22.42 0.22 -2.00
N LYS A 256 22.20 -0.95 -2.58
CA LYS A 256 21.24 -1.92 -2.01
C LYS A 256 21.74 -2.48 -0.68
N ASP A 257 23.02 -2.82 -0.62
CA ASP A 257 23.70 -3.15 0.63
C ASP A 257 23.91 -1.88 1.48
N PRO A 258 23.36 -1.81 2.71
CA PRO A 258 23.61 -0.70 3.62
C PRO A 258 25.09 -0.47 3.92
N ALA A 259 25.94 -1.50 3.88
CA ALA A 259 27.39 -1.36 4.12
C ALA A 259 28.11 -0.60 3.00
N ALA A 260 27.55 -0.61 1.78
CA ALA A 260 28.10 0.11 0.63
C ALA A 260 27.66 1.59 0.57
N ARG A 261 26.80 2.05 1.50
CA ARG A 261 26.32 3.43 1.56
C ARG A 261 27.29 4.36 2.29
N PHE A 262 27.02 5.66 2.20
CA PHE A 262 27.61 6.63 3.12
C PHE A 262 27.30 6.24 4.57
N GLN A 263 28.28 6.43 5.46
CA GLN A 263 28.15 6.08 6.88
C GLN A 263 27.45 7.17 7.71
N SER A 264 27.26 8.37 7.14
CA SER A 264 26.48 9.45 7.74
C SER A 264 25.78 10.28 6.66
N ALA A 265 24.71 10.99 7.04
CA ALA A 265 24.02 11.89 6.13
C ALA A 265 24.92 13.08 5.75
N GLY A 266 25.76 13.55 6.67
CA GLY A 266 26.75 14.58 6.40
C GLY A 266 27.78 14.18 5.34
N ALA A 267 28.19 12.91 5.30
CA ALA A 267 29.10 12.40 4.27
C ALA A 267 28.46 12.45 2.87
N LEU A 268 27.18 12.07 2.76
CA LEU A 268 26.39 12.22 1.53
C LEU A 268 26.31 13.69 1.11
N ALA A 269 25.92 14.58 2.01
CA ALA A 269 25.78 16.00 1.72
C ALA A 269 27.10 16.65 1.25
N ASN A 270 28.21 16.32 1.91
CA ASN A 270 29.54 16.81 1.53
C ASN A 270 29.95 16.32 0.14
N ALA A 271 29.63 15.06 -0.20
CA ALA A 271 29.90 14.52 -1.52
C ALA A 271 29.06 15.23 -2.60
N ALA A 272 27.77 15.45 -2.36
CA ALA A 272 26.88 16.20 -3.26
C ALA A 272 27.36 17.65 -3.48
N ALA A 273 27.72 18.35 -2.40
CA ALA A 273 28.24 19.73 -2.47
C ALA A 273 29.60 19.82 -3.17
N SER A 274 30.42 18.76 -3.09
CA SER A 274 31.70 18.71 -3.81
C SER A 274 31.48 18.47 -5.31
N ALA A 275 30.60 17.52 -5.66
CA ALA A 275 30.25 17.23 -7.05
C ALA A 275 29.67 18.44 -7.80
N LEU A 276 28.94 19.32 -7.10
CA LEU A 276 28.38 20.54 -7.69
C LEU A 276 29.43 21.66 -7.84
N ARG A 277 30.45 21.72 -6.97
CA ARG A 277 31.50 22.76 -6.99
C ARG A 277 32.61 22.49 -7.98
N ASP A 278 33.00 21.22 -8.14
CA ASP A 278 34.09 20.82 -9.04
C ASP A 278 33.67 19.62 -9.89
N PRO A 279 33.09 19.85 -11.08
CA PRO A 279 32.58 18.79 -11.96
C PRO A 279 33.64 17.78 -12.42
N ASN A 280 34.93 18.14 -12.33
CA ASN A 280 36.06 17.34 -12.79
C ASN A 280 36.81 16.62 -11.67
N ARG A 281 36.52 16.91 -10.38
CA ARG A 281 37.09 16.18 -9.24
C ARG A 281 36.26 14.94 -8.92
N TYR A 282 36.82 13.78 -9.22
CA TYR A 282 36.46 12.56 -8.50
C TYR A 282 37.11 12.62 -7.11
N ALA A 283 36.34 12.93 -6.08
CA ALA A 283 36.78 12.64 -4.72
C ALA A 283 37.04 11.12 -4.61
N PRO A 284 38.06 10.67 -3.85
CA PRO A 284 38.18 9.26 -3.53
C PRO A 284 37.01 8.86 -2.62
N LEU A 285 35.95 8.39 -3.25
CA LEU A 285 34.75 7.87 -2.61
C LEU A 285 34.90 6.34 -2.44
N PRO A 286 34.24 5.73 -1.44
CA PRO A 286 34.32 4.30 -1.22
C PRO A 286 33.97 3.52 -2.50
N PRO A 287 34.65 2.40 -2.77
CA PRO A 287 34.39 1.62 -3.98
C PRO A 287 32.95 1.12 -3.98
N VAL A 288 32.18 1.54 -4.98
CA VAL A 288 30.87 0.93 -5.29
C VAL A 288 31.14 -0.48 -5.83
N PRO A 289 30.41 -1.52 -5.39
CA PRO A 289 30.47 -2.82 -6.04
C PRO A 289 30.23 -2.66 -7.54
N SER A 290 31.20 -3.06 -8.36
CA SER A 290 31.17 -2.86 -9.81
C SER A 290 29.97 -3.53 -10.49
N SER A 291 29.31 -4.51 -9.83
CA SER A 291 28.05 -5.12 -10.26
C SER A 291 26.90 -4.12 -10.40
N ASP A 292 26.87 -3.06 -9.57
CA ASP A 292 25.74 -2.13 -9.51
C ASP A 292 25.88 -0.97 -10.51
N VAL A 293 27.09 -0.78 -11.05
CA VAL A 293 27.42 0.28 -12.02
C VAL A 293 27.56 -0.26 -13.46
N HIS A 294 27.82 -1.57 -13.63
CA HIS A 294 28.21 -2.14 -14.94
C HIS A 294 27.07 -2.54 -15.88
N SER A 295 25.81 -2.23 -15.56
CA SER A 295 24.69 -2.47 -16.49
C SER A 295 24.26 -1.21 -17.23
N TYR A 296 25.20 -0.56 -17.94
CA TYR A 296 24.85 0.37 -19.01
C TYR A 296 25.41 -0.19 -20.32
N PRO A 297 24.58 -0.76 -21.22
CA PRO A 297 25.05 -0.99 -22.57
C PRO A 297 25.48 0.36 -23.14
N HIS A 298 26.75 0.44 -23.57
CA HIS A 298 27.24 1.53 -24.40
C HIS A 298 26.24 1.76 -25.54
N THR A 299 25.75 2.98 -25.66
CA THR A 299 24.88 3.45 -26.73
C THR A 299 25.59 3.34 -28.08
N SER A 300 25.48 2.17 -28.73
CA SER A 300 25.49 2.09 -30.18
C SER A 300 24.13 2.60 -30.67
N GLN A 301 24.14 3.72 -31.38
CA GLN A 301 22.96 4.32 -32.02
C GLN A 301 22.12 3.27 -32.76
N PRO A 302 20.80 3.16 -32.53
CA PRO A 302 19.92 2.37 -33.37
C PRO A 302 19.68 3.08 -34.71
N PRO A 303 19.78 2.40 -35.87
CA PRO A 303 19.50 2.99 -37.17
C PRO A 303 18.00 3.00 -37.44
N TRP A 304 17.25 3.89 -36.79
CA TRP A 304 15.84 4.12 -37.12
C TRP A 304 15.50 5.62 -37.10
N GLN A 305 16.08 6.34 -38.06
CA GLN A 305 15.37 7.45 -38.69
C GLN A 305 14.22 6.86 -39.52
N GLN A 306 13.06 6.65 -38.91
CA GLN A 306 11.80 6.63 -39.66
C GLN A 306 10.78 7.50 -38.93
N ARG A 307 10.34 8.54 -39.64
CA ARG A 307 9.31 9.48 -39.22
C ARG A 307 8.04 8.72 -38.81
N PRO A 308 7.31 9.17 -37.77
CA PRO A 308 6.03 8.59 -37.45
C PRO A 308 5.02 8.85 -38.59
N PRO A 309 4.16 7.88 -38.96
CA PRO A 309 3.10 8.11 -39.93
C PRO A 309 2.06 9.09 -39.35
N GLU A 310 1.63 10.06 -40.16
CA GLU A 310 0.61 11.04 -39.80
C GLU A 310 -0.72 10.39 -39.38
N PRO A 311 -1.44 10.97 -38.41
CA PRO A 311 -2.79 10.51 -38.09
C PRO A 311 -3.77 10.81 -39.24
N PRO A 312 -4.73 9.93 -39.55
CA PRO A 312 -5.68 10.16 -40.63
C PRO A 312 -6.59 11.36 -40.30
N ARG A 313 -6.57 12.36 -41.19
CA ARG A 313 -7.43 13.55 -41.18
C ARG A 313 -8.91 13.16 -41.21
N ARG A 314 -9.60 13.21 -40.07
CA ARG A 314 -11.07 13.15 -40.04
C ARG A 314 -11.68 14.51 -40.42
N ARG A 315 -12.25 14.53 -41.63
CA ARG A 315 -12.97 15.64 -42.26
C ARG A 315 -14.19 16.04 -41.41
N ARG A 316 -14.28 17.32 -41.05
CA ARG A 316 -15.49 17.96 -40.53
C ARG A 316 -16.66 17.75 -41.52
N ARG A 317 -17.78 17.21 -41.04
CA ARG A 317 -19.11 17.57 -41.54
C ARG A 317 -19.98 17.98 -40.35
N ARG A 318 -20.37 19.26 -40.37
CA ARG A 318 -21.39 19.87 -39.53
C ARG A 318 -22.77 19.65 -40.17
N GLY A 319 -23.81 19.55 -39.34
CA GLY A 319 -25.24 19.52 -39.71
C GLY A 319 -25.95 18.35 -39.01
N LEU A 320 -26.40 18.50 -37.75
CA LEU A 320 -27.70 19.04 -37.29
C LEU A 320 -28.89 18.10 -37.55
N ILE A 321 -29.50 17.65 -36.43
CA ILE A 321 -30.93 17.49 -36.05
C ILE A 321 -30.84 16.69 -34.71
N GLY A 322 -31.36 17.08 -33.54
CA GLY A 322 -32.44 18.00 -33.21
C GLY A 322 -33.57 17.19 -32.52
N ALA A 323 -33.78 17.45 -31.23
CA ALA A 323 -34.92 17.07 -30.36
C ALA A 323 -34.94 15.66 -29.70
N ALA A 324 -34.73 15.64 -28.37
CA ALA A 324 -35.60 14.98 -27.37
C ALA A 324 -34.97 15.06 -25.96
N LEU A 325 -34.95 16.26 -25.36
CA LEU A 325 -34.69 16.48 -23.93
C LEU A 325 -35.82 17.38 -23.40
N ALA A 326 -36.96 16.77 -23.08
CA ALA A 326 -38.02 17.34 -22.25
C ALA A 326 -39.04 16.22 -21.99
N GLY A 327 -38.92 15.51 -20.85
CA GLY A 327 -39.89 14.45 -20.58
C GLY A 327 -39.65 13.50 -19.41
N VAL A 328 -38.82 13.79 -18.40
CA VAL A 328 -38.84 13.01 -17.14
C VAL A 328 -38.45 13.89 -15.94
N VAL A 329 -39.22 14.95 -15.69
CA VAL A 329 -39.17 15.74 -14.42
C VAL A 329 -40.54 15.79 -13.73
N LEU A 330 -41.54 15.07 -14.23
CA LEU A 330 -42.89 15.07 -13.66
C LEU A 330 -43.44 13.65 -13.65
N LEU A 331 -43.11 12.89 -12.61
CA LEU A 331 -43.88 11.75 -12.07
C LEU A 331 -42.99 11.06 -11.02
N VAL A 332 -43.06 11.52 -9.77
CA VAL A 332 -43.28 10.72 -8.54
C VAL A 332 -43.22 11.74 -7.39
N ALA A 333 -44.31 12.49 -7.25
CA ALA A 333 -44.70 13.11 -6.00
C ALA A 333 -46.19 12.83 -5.83
N THR A 334 -46.49 12.00 -4.84
CA THR A 334 -47.78 11.84 -4.12
C THR A 334 -48.93 11.22 -4.96
N VAL A 335 -49.56 10.12 -4.54
CA VAL A 335 -50.41 10.02 -3.35
C VAL A 335 -50.28 8.67 -2.62
N THR A 336 -50.44 8.81 -1.31
CA THR A 336 -50.33 7.98 -0.12
C THR A 336 -51.36 6.84 0.09
N VAL A 337 -51.05 6.06 1.14
CA VAL A 337 -51.90 5.35 2.14
C VAL A 337 -52.03 3.82 1.97
N LEU A 338 -51.32 3.04 2.81
CA LEU A 338 -51.87 2.23 3.92
C LEU A 338 -50.87 1.18 4.43
N ALA A 339 -50.93 0.96 5.75
CA ALA A 339 -50.48 -0.19 6.55
C ALA A 339 -49.02 -0.25 7.04
N TRP A 340 -48.81 0.27 8.27
CA TRP A 340 -47.82 -0.22 9.24
C TRP A 340 -48.36 -1.46 9.98
N PRO A 341 -47.46 -2.32 10.48
CA PRO A 341 -47.63 -2.92 11.81
C PRO A 341 -46.42 -2.68 12.74
N GLU A 342 -46.73 -2.48 14.02
CA GLU A 342 -45.83 -2.28 15.16
C GLU A 342 -45.01 -3.55 15.52
N PRO A 343 -43.86 -3.42 16.20
CA PRO A 343 -43.30 -4.48 17.02
C PRO A 343 -43.62 -4.28 18.51
N ALA A 344 -44.44 -5.18 19.06
CA ALA A 344 -44.67 -5.33 20.49
C ALA A 344 -43.46 -6.01 21.17
N GLY A 345 -43.08 -5.50 22.33
CA GLY A 345 -42.02 -6.07 23.17
C GLY A 345 -42.46 -7.32 23.94
N SER A 346 -41.48 -8.14 24.31
CA SER A 346 -41.55 -9.01 25.49
C SER A 346 -40.14 -9.37 25.97
N ARG A 347 -39.95 -9.24 27.28
CA ARG A 347 -38.80 -9.69 28.09
C ARG A 347 -38.63 -11.21 28.02
N PRO A 348 -37.42 -11.73 28.31
CA PRO A 348 -37.30 -13.01 28.99
C PRO A 348 -36.90 -12.85 30.46
N GLU A 349 -37.61 -13.61 31.30
CA GLU A 349 -37.31 -13.89 32.71
C GLU A 349 -36.06 -14.75 32.90
N ALA A 350 -35.50 -14.64 34.09
CA ALA A 350 -34.45 -15.50 34.62
C ALA A 350 -34.98 -16.90 34.97
N GLY A 351 -34.20 -17.93 34.65
CA GLY A 351 -34.39 -19.31 35.11
C GLY A 351 -33.03 -19.97 35.33
N SER A 352 -32.80 -20.41 36.56
CA SER A 352 -31.61 -21.08 37.09
C SER A 352 -31.57 -22.59 36.81
N GLY A 353 -30.39 -23.18 36.60
CA GLY A 353 -30.13 -24.59 36.95
C GLY A 353 -29.08 -25.38 36.15
N SER A 354 -27.99 -25.76 36.85
CA SER A 354 -27.11 -26.95 36.69
C SER A 354 -26.00 -27.03 35.61
N GLY A 355 -24.74 -26.78 36.03
CA GLY A 355 -23.71 -27.80 36.30
C GLY A 355 -22.95 -28.57 35.19
N SER A 356 -21.80 -27.99 34.73
CA SER A 356 -20.51 -28.60 34.30
C SER A 356 -20.37 -29.54 33.07
N PRO A 357 -19.17 -29.69 32.45
CA PRO A 357 -17.89 -29.01 32.71
C PRO A 357 -17.25 -28.30 31.50
N GLY A 358 -16.49 -27.23 31.78
CA GLY A 358 -15.25 -26.89 31.07
C GLY A 358 -15.29 -26.64 29.56
N ALA A 359 -16.08 -25.67 29.08
CA ALA A 359 -15.78 -25.04 27.79
C ALA A 359 -14.67 -24.00 28.01
N SER A 360 -13.43 -24.37 27.70
CA SER A 360 -12.34 -23.40 27.52
C SER A 360 -12.85 -22.29 26.60
N ALA A 361 -12.77 -21.04 27.07
CA ALA A 361 -13.08 -19.88 26.25
C ALA A 361 -12.34 -19.99 24.90
N PRO A 362 -12.97 -19.66 23.77
CA PRO A 362 -12.28 -19.72 22.48
C PRO A 362 -11.02 -18.83 22.57
N PRO A 363 -9.86 -19.30 22.09
CA PRO A 363 -8.61 -18.55 22.17
C PRO A 363 -8.81 -17.15 21.57
N GLN A 364 -8.63 -16.12 22.40
CA GLN A 364 -8.78 -14.71 22.02
C GLN A 364 -7.45 -14.12 21.51
N GLY A 365 -6.43 -14.95 21.29
CA GLY A 365 -5.12 -14.55 20.78
C GLY A 365 -5.08 -14.33 19.26
N PRO A 366 -3.95 -13.84 18.75
CA PRO A 366 -3.74 -13.64 17.31
C PRO A 366 -3.82 -14.97 16.55
N ALA A 367 -4.06 -14.90 15.23
CA ALA A 367 -4.07 -16.09 14.38
C ALA A 367 -2.73 -16.82 14.44
N ALA A 368 -2.77 -18.15 14.43
CA ALA A 368 -1.59 -18.99 14.48
C ALA A 368 -0.67 -18.75 13.27
N THR A 369 0.62 -18.60 13.57
CA THR A 369 1.69 -18.38 12.59
C THR A 369 2.45 -19.67 12.23
N ASN A 370 1.98 -20.82 12.73
CA ASN A 370 2.62 -22.13 12.58
C ASN A 370 1.59 -23.26 12.33
N VAL A 371 0.52 -22.99 11.58
CA VAL A 371 -0.50 -24.00 11.24
C VAL A 371 0.13 -25.17 10.48
N ALA A 372 -0.01 -26.39 11.03
CA ALA A 372 0.55 -27.59 10.43
C ALA A 372 -0.31 -28.10 9.25
N PRO A 373 0.28 -28.80 8.26
CA PRO A 373 -0.47 -29.31 7.11
C PRO A 373 -1.69 -30.17 7.46
N ALA A 374 -1.61 -30.97 8.53
CA ALA A 374 -2.72 -31.81 9.01
C ALA A 374 -3.94 -31.01 9.50
N GLN A 375 -3.75 -29.74 9.89
CA GLN A 375 -4.83 -28.88 10.40
C GLN A 375 -5.56 -28.15 9.26
N LEU A 376 -4.95 -28.03 8.09
CA LEU A 376 -5.46 -27.26 6.96
C LEU A 376 -6.85 -27.72 6.51
N ARG A 377 -7.10 -29.03 6.47
CA ARG A 377 -8.39 -29.57 6.02
C ARG A 377 -9.57 -29.05 6.85
N SER A 378 -9.36 -28.82 8.14
CA SER A 378 -10.41 -28.37 9.07
C SER A 378 -10.82 -26.90 8.87
N ILE A 379 -9.98 -26.12 8.18
CA ILE A 379 -10.19 -24.69 7.90
C ILE A 379 -11.22 -24.52 6.76
N LEU A 380 -11.26 -25.43 5.79
CA LEU A 380 -12.19 -25.39 4.66
C LEU A 380 -13.65 -25.46 5.11
N LEU A 381 -14.55 -24.80 4.38
CA LEU A 381 -15.99 -24.86 4.66
C LEU A 381 -16.57 -26.18 4.15
N THR A 382 -17.40 -26.82 4.97
CA THR A 382 -18.13 -28.02 4.56
C THR A 382 -19.29 -27.66 3.63
N ALA A 383 -19.85 -28.64 2.92
CA ALA A 383 -21.03 -28.43 2.06
C ALA A 383 -22.21 -27.77 2.81
N ALA A 384 -22.40 -28.10 4.09
CA ALA A 384 -23.46 -27.52 4.92
C ALA A 384 -23.21 -26.06 5.34
N GLN A 385 -21.96 -25.60 5.25
CA GLN A 385 -21.55 -24.22 5.55
C GLN A 385 -21.50 -23.34 4.30
N LEU A 386 -21.63 -23.94 3.12
CA LEU A 386 -21.68 -23.22 1.86
C LEU A 386 -23.12 -22.85 1.50
N PRO A 387 -23.33 -21.76 0.75
CA PRO A 387 -24.63 -21.41 0.22
C PRO A 387 -25.19 -22.57 -0.62
N VAL A 388 -26.51 -22.78 -0.55
CA VAL A 388 -27.19 -23.71 -1.47
C VAL A 388 -26.91 -23.32 -2.93
N GLY A 389 -26.98 -24.32 -3.80
CA GLY A 389 -26.73 -24.18 -5.22
C GLY A 389 -27.70 -23.23 -5.91
N ALA A 390 -27.39 -22.87 -7.16
CA ALA A 390 -28.18 -21.92 -7.95
C ALA A 390 -29.64 -22.39 -8.18
N ASP A 391 -29.88 -23.69 -8.14
CA ASP A 391 -31.18 -24.37 -8.23
C ASP A 391 -31.87 -24.59 -6.86
N GLY A 392 -31.24 -24.15 -5.77
CA GLY A 392 -31.67 -24.42 -4.39
C GLY A 392 -31.29 -25.80 -3.86
N GLY A 393 -30.57 -26.61 -4.65
CA GLY A 393 -30.06 -27.93 -4.26
C GLY A 393 -28.74 -27.85 -3.47
N PRO A 394 -28.29 -28.96 -2.83
CA PRO A 394 -27.03 -28.97 -2.11
C PRO A 394 -25.82 -29.03 -3.07
N LEU A 395 -24.73 -28.34 -2.72
CA LEU A 395 -23.43 -28.54 -3.35
C LEU A 395 -22.85 -29.89 -2.92
N VAL A 396 -22.40 -30.70 -3.88
CA VAL A 396 -21.83 -32.03 -3.65
C VAL A 396 -20.31 -31.96 -3.78
N LEU A 397 -19.59 -32.66 -2.90
CA LEU A 397 -18.14 -32.79 -2.97
C LEU A 397 -17.73 -33.50 -4.27
N GLU A 398 -17.01 -32.79 -5.12
CA GLU A 398 -16.46 -33.33 -6.37
C GLU A 398 -14.99 -33.75 -6.18
N GLN A 399 -14.21 -32.92 -5.51
CA GLN A 399 -12.78 -33.16 -5.30
C GLN A 399 -12.34 -32.75 -3.90
N ASP A 400 -11.46 -33.56 -3.32
CA ASP A 400 -10.77 -33.33 -2.07
C ASP A 400 -9.30 -33.73 -2.25
N SER A 401 -8.38 -32.80 -2.09
CA SER A 401 -6.95 -33.05 -2.31
C SER A 401 -6.06 -32.32 -1.31
N ALA A 402 -4.89 -32.88 -1.05
CA ALA A 402 -3.77 -32.25 -0.34
C ALA A 402 -2.62 -31.83 -1.28
N SER A 403 -2.89 -31.73 -2.58
CA SER A 403 -1.94 -31.29 -3.61
C SER A 403 -2.44 -30.05 -4.35
N LEU A 404 -1.51 -29.30 -4.95
CA LEU A 404 -1.83 -28.24 -5.90
C LEU A 404 -2.47 -28.85 -7.16
N SER A 405 -3.34 -28.07 -7.81
CA SER A 405 -3.97 -28.41 -9.09
C SER A 405 -3.09 -27.98 -10.27
N ASP A 406 -3.24 -28.57 -11.46
CA ASP A 406 -2.55 -28.09 -12.66
C ASP A 406 -3.52 -27.98 -13.85
N ASP A 407 -4.24 -26.87 -13.87
CA ASP A 407 -5.17 -26.53 -14.94
C ASP A 407 -4.52 -25.57 -15.95
N SER A 408 -3.19 -25.39 -15.87
CA SER A 408 -2.47 -24.41 -16.66
C SER A 408 -2.62 -24.65 -18.16
N ALA A 409 -2.79 -25.91 -18.59
CA ALA A 409 -3.04 -26.29 -19.97
C ALA A 409 -4.40 -25.78 -20.50
N THR A 410 -5.39 -25.57 -19.63
CA THR A 410 -6.77 -25.23 -20.02
C THR A 410 -6.96 -23.78 -20.41
N ILE A 411 -6.07 -22.87 -20.03
CA ILE A 411 -6.16 -21.44 -20.33
C ILE A 411 -5.15 -21.04 -21.41
N ASP A 412 -5.57 -20.21 -22.37
CA ASP A 412 -4.72 -19.74 -23.46
C ASP A 412 -3.59 -18.81 -22.98
N ASN A 413 -3.91 -17.85 -22.10
CA ASN A 413 -2.95 -16.94 -21.51
C ASN A 413 -2.41 -17.51 -20.18
N LYS A 414 -1.20 -18.07 -20.22
CA LYS A 414 -0.54 -18.69 -19.07
C LYS A 414 -0.26 -17.71 -17.92
N GLN A 415 -0.12 -16.41 -18.21
CA GLN A 415 0.08 -15.39 -17.17
C GLN A 415 -1.17 -15.22 -16.29
N CYS A 416 -2.35 -15.61 -16.80
CA CYS A 416 -3.62 -15.44 -16.11
C CYS A 416 -4.12 -16.72 -15.41
N VAL A 417 -3.33 -17.80 -15.42
CA VAL A 417 -3.63 -19.03 -14.65
C VAL A 417 -3.86 -18.69 -13.18
N GLY A 418 -2.94 -17.89 -12.62
CA GLY A 418 -2.96 -17.49 -11.23
C GLY A 418 -4.05 -16.51 -10.86
N ALA A 419 -4.76 -15.92 -11.83
CA ALA A 419 -5.97 -15.11 -11.64
C ALA A 419 -7.26 -15.94 -11.84
N TRP A 420 -7.21 -16.97 -12.70
CA TRP A 420 -8.34 -17.81 -13.06
C TRP A 420 -8.71 -18.88 -12.01
N ALA A 421 -7.72 -19.58 -11.46
CA ALA A 421 -7.96 -20.81 -10.71
C ALA A 421 -7.20 -20.86 -9.38
N PRO A 422 -7.82 -21.37 -8.29
CA PRO A 422 -7.15 -21.56 -7.01
C PRO A 422 -6.01 -22.59 -7.06
N ALA A 423 -5.02 -22.42 -6.17
CA ALA A 423 -4.00 -23.42 -5.82
C ALA A 423 -3.30 -24.12 -7.00
N GLN A 424 -2.91 -23.36 -8.02
CA GLN A 424 -2.28 -23.89 -9.23
C GLN A 424 -0.78 -24.18 -9.03
N GLN A 425 -0.29 -25.31 -9.54
CA GLN A 425 1.10 -25.78 -9.42
C GLN A 425 2.09 -24.78 -10.02
N SER A 426 1.76 -24.22 -11.18
CA SER A 426 2.57 -23.21 -11.87
C SER A 426 2.69 -21.87 -11.12
N VAL A 427 1.80 -21.65 -10.14
CA VAL A 427 1.68 -20.39 -9.39
C VAL A 427 2.25 -20.55 -7.98
N TYR A 428 1.83 -21.60 -7.27
CA TYR A 428 2.18 -21.83 -5.87
C TYR A 428 3.38 -22.78 -5.69
N GLY A 429 3.74 -23.58 -6.69
CA GLY A 429 4.85 -24.55 -6.58
C GLY A 429 6.18 -23.93 -6.12
N PRO A 430 6.62 -22.79 -6.70
CA PRO A 430 7.88 -22.14 -6.31
C PRO A 430 7.85 -21.39 -4.97
N SER A 431 6.67 -21.28 -4.32
CA SER A 431 6.47 -20.38 -3.17
C SER A 431 7.09 -20.89 -1.86
N GLY A 432 7.47 -22.16 -1.81
CA GLY A 432 7.96 -22.80 -0.58
C GLY A 432 6.87 -22.97 0.48
N TYR A 433 5.63 -23.24 0.05
CA TYR A 433 4.53 -23.62 0.93
C TYR A 433 4.85 -24.91 1.71
N THR A 434 4.29 -25.05 2.92
CA THR A 434 4.50 -26.21 3.79
C THR A 434 3.38 -27.23 3.73
N GLY A 435 2.19 -26.82 3.27
CA GLY A 435 1.07 -27.72 3.04
C GLY A 435 -0.07 -27.03 2.31
N VAL A 436 -0.94 -27.80 1.67
CA VAL A 436 -2.14 -27.31 0.98
C VAL A 436 -3.31 -28.27 1.21
N ALA A 437 -4.51 -27.74 1.31
CA ALA A 437 -5.74 -28.50 1.19
C ALA A 437 -6.66 -27.80 0.18
N VAL A 438 -7.18 -28.55 -0.78
CA VAL A 438 -8.08 -28.08 -1.85
C VAL A 438 -9.38 -28.88 -1.80
N GLN A 439 -10.50 -28.19 -1.99
CA GLN A 439 -11.83 -28.80 -2.08
C GLN A 439 -12.62 -28.15 -3.20
N THR A 440 -13.21 -28.96 -4.07
CA THR A 440 -14.17 -28.49 -5.07
C THR A 440 -15.53 -29.11 -4.80
N LEU A 441 -16.56 -28.28 -4.70
CA LEU A 441 -17.95 -28.70 -4.62
C LEU A 441 -18.74 -28.13 -5.80
N ARG A 442 -19.74 -28.87 -6.26
CA ARG A 442 -20.52 -28.54 -7.46
C ARG A 442 -22.01 -28.80 -7.26
N GLY A 443 -22.85 -27.98 -7.87
CA GLY A 443 -24.29 -28.26 -7.98
C GLY A 443 -24.56 -29.56 -8.74
N MET A 444 -25.60 -30.30 -8.35
CA MET A 444 -25.96 -31.51 -9.07
C MET A 444 -26.46 -31.17 -10.47
N ASN A 445 -26.00 -31.93 -11.48
CA ASN A 445 -26.34 -31.74 -12.90
C ASN A 445 -25.86 -30.41 -13.53
N GLU A 446 -25.06 -29.63 -12.81
CA GLU A 446 -24.45 -28.40 -13.31
C GLU A 446 -23.01 -28.66 -13.81
N GLN A 447 -22.56 -27.86 -14.78
CA GLN A 447 -21.14 -27.79 -15.15
C GLN A 447 -20.38 -26.94 -14.13
N GLY A 448 -19.06 -27.15 -14.02
CA GLY A 448 -18.24 -26.45 -13.03
C GLY A 448 -18.27 -24.91 -13.14
N TRP A 449 -18.54 -24.35 -14.32
CA TRP A 449 -18.69 -22.91 -14.51
C TRP A 449 -20.13 -22.39 -14.25
N GLN A 450 -21.11 -23.28 -14.10
CA GLN A 450 -22.51 -22.92 -13.88
C GLN A 450 -22.81 -22.74 -12.38
N ASP A 451 -22.37 -23.70 -11.54
CA ASP A 451 -22.48 -23.59 -10.08
C ASP A 451 -21.43 -24.47 -9.38
N SER A 452 -20.37 -23.84 -8.89
CA SER A 452 -19.32 -24.53 -8.12
C SER A 452 -18.61 -23.62 -7.14
N VAL A 453 -17.99 -24.22 -6.13
CA VAL A 453 -17.07 -23.56 -5.20
C VAL A 453 -15.80 -24.40 -5.09
N THR A 454 -14.67 -23.83 -5.49
CA THR A 454 -13.33 -24.36 -5.23
C THR A 454 -12.69 -23.55 -4.11
N GLN A 455 -12.33 -24.20 -3.02
CA GLN A 455 -11.66 -23.61 -1.86
C GLN A 455 -10.26 -24.20 -1.73
N ALA A 456 -9.27 -23.37 -1.44
CA ALA A 456 -7.94 -23.81 -1.10
C ALA A 456 -7.40 -23.05 0.12
N VAL A 457 -6.68 -23.76 0.97
CA VAL A 457 -5.90 -23.18 2.06
C VAL A 457 -4.47 -23.67 1.97
N ILE A 458 -3.52 -22.75 2.01
CA ILE A 458 -2.09 -23.02 1.82
C ILE A 458 -1.32 -22.47 3.03
N ALA A 459 -0.61 -23.34 3.74
CA ALA A 459 0.28 -22.94 4.84
C ALA A 459 1.67 -22.57 4.33
N PHE A 460 2.27 -21.58 4.97
CA PHE A 460 3.61 -21.09 4.66
C PHE A 460 4.50 -21.03 5.90
N PRO A 461 5.83 -21.06 5.75
CA PRO A 461 6.73 -20.75 6.84
C PRO A 461 6.81 -19.22 7.05
N GLY A 462 6.69 -18.79 8.31
CA GLY A 462 6.80 -17.38 8.69
C GLY A 462 5.75 -16.49 8.01
N ASN A 463 6.18 -15.39 7.40
CA ASN A 463 5.32 -14.39 6.76
C ASN A 463 5.18 -14.57 5.23
N LYS A 464 5.68 -15.67 4.65
CA LYS A 464 5.69 -15.86 3.18
C LYS A 464 4.30 -15.87 2.54
N ALA A 465 3.24 -16.22 3.29
CA ALA A 465 1.87 -16.16 2.82
C ALA A 465 1.48 -14.73 2.35
N GLY A 466 1.85 -13.72 3.14
CA GLY A 466 1.58 -12.31 2.80
C GLY A 466 2.40 -11.81 1.62
N ILE A 467 3.66 -12.26 1.49
CA ILE A 467 4.52 -11.95 0.34
C ILE A 467 3.91 -12.52 -0.93
N LEU A 468 3.49 -13.80 -0.91
CA LEU A 468 2.86 -14.43 -2.06
C LEU A 468 1.53 -13.75 -2.43
N LEU A 469 0.71 -13.36 -1.46
CA LEU A 469 -0.51 -12.59 -1.73
C LEU A 469 -0.23 -11.28 -2.48
N ALA A 470 0.83 -10.57 -2.10
CA ALA A 470 1.25 -9.34 -2.78
C ALA A 470 1.72 -9.61 -4.22
N ASP A 471 2.51 -10.65 -4.45
CA ASP A 471 2.93 -11.07 -5.80
C ASP A 471 1.73 -11.45 -6.68
N LEU A 472 0.78 -12.21 -6.12
CA LEU A 472 -0.42 -12.62 -6.83
C LEU A 472 -1.32 -11.43 -7.17
N HIS A 473 -1.40 -10.42 -6.31
CA HIS A 473 -2.10 -9.16 -6.61
C HIS A 473 -1.55 -8.54 -7.90
N GLY A 474 -0.22 -8.35 -7.99
CA GLY A 474 0.41 -7.79 -9.18
C GLY A 474 0.18 -8.65 -10.44
N GLN A 475 0.15 -9.97 -10.30
CA GLN A 475 -0.18 -10.86 -11.41
C GLN A 475 -1.65 -10.72 -11.85
N TRP A 476 -2.58 -10.53 -10.92
CA TRP A 476 -4.00 -10.32 -11.25
C TRP A 476 -4.21 -8.99 -11.95
N ASP A 477 -3.49 -7.93 -11.58
CA ASP A 477 -3.55 -6.62 -12.24
C ASP A 477 -3.18 -6.72 -13.73
N LEU A 478 -2.20 -7.57 -14.06
CA LEU A 478 -1.83 -7.83 -15.45
C LEU A 478 -2.94 -8.53 -16.24
N CYS A 479 -3.91 -9.16 -15.59
CA CYS A 479 -5.04 -9.84 -16.21
C CYS A 479 -6.34 -9.04 -16.13
N GLY A 480 -6.39 -7.99 -15.31
CA GLY A 480 -7.55 -7.12 -15.15
C GLY A 480 -7.97 -6.46 -16.47
N GLY A 481 -9.26 -6.56 -16.81
CA GLY A 481 -9.80 -5.99 -18.05
C GLY A 481 -9.41 -6.74 -19.33
N LYS A 482 -8.70 -7.87 -19.23
CA LYS A 482 -8.36 -8.73 -20.38
C LYS A 482 -9.37 -9.87 -20.50
N SER A 483 -9.40 -10.47 -21.69
CA SER A 483 -10.16 -11.69 -21.94
C SER A 483 -9.21 -12.88 -22.03
N VAL A 484 -9.67 -14.03 -21.54
CA VAL A 484 -8.97 -15.31 -21.67
C VAL A 484 -9.90 -16.36 -22.22
N THR A 485 -9.36 -17.31 -22.98
CA THR A 485 -10.10 -18.47 -23.44
C THR A 485 -9.71 -19.69 -22.61
N VAL A 486 -10.72 -20.29 -21.98
CA VAL A 486 -10.59 -21.49 -21.16
C VAL A 486 -11.24 -22.66 -21.89
N THR A 487 -10.48 -23.73 -22.09
CA THR A 487 -10.90 -24.96 -22.75
C THR A 487 -10.72 -26.11 -21.76
N ALA A 488 -11.75 -26.36 -20.95
CA ALA A 488 -11.78 -27.48 -20.02
C ALA A 488 -12.00 -28.80 -20.79
N PRO A 489 -11.50 -29.95 -20.28
CA PRO A 489 -11.72 -31.25 -20.92
C PRO A 489 -13.21 -31.54 -21.15
N GLY A 490 -13.59 -31.85 -22.39
CA GLY A 490 -14.98 -32.18 -22.75
C GLY A 490 -15.94 -30.98 -22.82
N VAL A 491 -15.45 -29.75 -22.67
CA VAL A 491 -16.25 -28.52 -22.76
C VAL A 491 -15.78 -27.69 -23.97
N ALA A 492 -16.71 -27.05 -24.67
CA ALA A 492 -16.37 -26.12 -25.75
C ALA A 492 -15.54 -24.94 -25.20
N PRO A 493 -14.60 -24.35 -25.98
CA PRO A 493 -13.84 -23.19 -25.55
C PRO A 493 -14.74 -22.03 -25.10
N GLN A 494 -14.46 -21.49 -23.92
CA GLN A 494 -15.22 -20.42 -23.29
C GLN A 494 -14.35 -19.17 -23.15
N THR A 495 -14.86 -18.01 -23.58
CA THR A 495 -14.16 -16.74 -23.40
C THR A 495 -14.69 -16.02 -22.17
N TRP A 496 -13.79 -15.73 -21.24
CA TRP A 496 -14.05 -15.05 -19.98
C TRP A 496 -13.43 -13.66 -20.01
N ASP A 497 -14.23 -12.66 -19.68
CA ASP A 497 -13.79 -11.28 -19.52
C ASP A 497 -13.49 -11.03 -18.04
N PHE A 498 -12.24 -10.71 -17.72
CA PHE A 498 -11.85 -10.40 -16.35
C PHE A 498 -12.19 -8.94 -16.03
N GLY A 499 -12.87 -8.74 -14.91
CA GLY A 499 -13.01 -7.44 -14.28
C GLY A 499 -11.67 -6.91 -13.78
N GLN A 500 -11.69 -5.75 -13.15
CA GLN A 500 -10.51 -5.26 -12.45
C GLN A 500 -10.39 -6.00 -11.11
N PRO A 501 -9.19 -6.43 -10.69
CA PRO A 501 -8.96 -6.86 -9.32
C PRO A 501 -9.30 -5.75 -8.34
N LEU A 502 -9.88 -6.10 -7.21
CA LEU A 502 -10.30 -5.16 -6.18
C LEU A 502 -9.91 -5.72 -4.82
N THR A 503 -9.43 -4.87 -3.92
CA THR A 503 -9.22 -5.26 -2.51
C THR A 503 -10.26 -4.57 -1.64
N THR A 504 -11.15 -5.36 -1.03
CA THR A 504 -12.19 -4.86 -0.13
C THR A 504 -12.10 -5.60 1.20
N ALA A 505 -12.06 -4.86 2.32
CA ALA A 505 -11.95 -5.44 3.66
C ALA A 505 -10.79 -6.45 3.85
N GLY A 506 -9.70 -6.30 3.10
CA GLY A 506 -8.53 -7.20 3.16
C GLY A 506 -8.64 -8.46 2.29
N VAL A 507 -9.71 -8.63 1.53
CA VAL A 507 -9.86 -9.70 0.54
C VAL A 507 -9.56 -9.15 -0.86
N LEU A 508 -8.55 -9.71 -1.53
CA LEU A 508 -8.31 -9.49 -2.95
C LEU A 508 -9.32 -10.31 -3.74
N SER A 509 -10.13 -9.67 -4.57
CA SER A 509 -11.15 -10.32 -5.38
C SER A 509 -11.09 -9.93 -6.85
N LEU A 510 -11.57 -10.83 -7.71
CA LEU A 510 -11.66 -10.65 -9.14
C LEU A 510 -12.92 -11.34 -9.65
N THR A 511 -13.69 -10.66 -10.50
CA THR A 511 -14.84 -11.26 -11.17
C THR A 511 -14.48 -11.55 -12.62
N ALA A 512 -14.74 -12.76 -13.10
CA ALA A 512 -14.67 -13.16 -14.49
C ALA A 512 -16.07 -13.43 -15.02
N THR A 513 -16.46 -12.77 -16.11
CA THR A 513 -17.79 -12.94 -16.73
C THR A 513 -17.69 -13.73 -18.02
N LEU A 514 -18.52 -14.75 -18.17
CA LEU A 514 -18.57 -15.58 -19.37
C LEU A 514 -19.32 -14.84 -20.49
N ARG A 515 -18.72 -14.79 -21.69
CA ARG A 515 -19.43 -14.33 -22.90
C ARG A 515 -20.50 -15.36 -23.27
N GLY A 516 -21.75 -15.06 -22.90
CA GLY A 516 -22.88 -15.98 -23.05
C GLY A 516 -23.70 -16.19 -21.77
N GLY A 517 -23.26 -15.61 -20.64
CA GLY A 517 -23.98 -15.63 -19.37
C GLY A 517 -23.30 -16.51 -18.32
N GLY A 518 -23.23 -16.01 -17.08
CA GLY A 518 -22.53 -16.65 -15.97
C GLY A 518 -21.32 -15.85 -15.50
N SER A 519 -20.97 -16.02 -14.23
CA SER A 519 -19.83 -15.32 -13.61
C SER A 519 -19.10 -16.22 -12.62
N CYS A 520 -17.78 -16.08 -12.57
CA CYS A 520 -16.96 -16.65 -11.53
C CYS A 520 -16.31 -15.51 -10.73
N GLN A 521 -16.40 -15.56 -9.42
CA GLN A 521 -15.69 -14.67 -8.52
C GLN A 521 -14.57 -15.44 -7.85
N ARG A 522 -13.41 -14.82 -7.73
CA ARG A 522 -12.29 -15.35 -6.96
C ARG A 522 -11.94 -14.38 -5.86
N GLY A 523 -11.63 -14.90 -4.68
CA GLY A 523 -11.35 -14.13 -3.47
C GLY A 523 -10.19 -14.77 -2.70
N MET A 524 -9.25 -13.94 -2.26
CA MET A 524 -8.03 -14.40 -1.60
C MET A 524 -7.64 -13.48 -0.46
N LEU A 525 -7.22 -14.05 0.66
CA LEU A 525 -6.72 -13.31 1.82
C LEU A 525 -5.74 -14.15 2.63
N VAL A 526 -4.98 -13.51 3.52
CA VAL A 526 -4.06 -14.19 4.43
C VAL A 526 -4.49 -13.99 5.89
N ARG A 527 -4.44 -15.07 6.67
CA ARG A 527 -4.67 -15.04 8.12
C ARG A 527 -3.61 -15.89 8.81
N GLY A 528 -2.79 -15.27 9.66
CA GLY A 528 -1.63 -15.93 10.24
C GLY A 528 -0.63 -16.33 9.15
N ASN A 529 -0.20 -17.59 9.13
CA ASN A 529 0.65 -18.14 8.08
C ASN A 529 -0.13 -18.88 6.97
N VAL A 530 -1.46 -18.76 6.94
CA VAL A 530 -2.34 -19.45 5.98
C VAL A 530 -2.89 -18.47 4.96
N LEU A 531 -2.73 -18.79 3.67
CA LEU A 531 -3.40 -18.13 2.57
C LEU A 531 -4.69 -18.90 2.24
N VAL A 532 -5.80 -18.18 2.16
CA VAL A 532 -7.12 -18.68 1.76
C VAL A 532 -7.39 -18.21 0.34
N ASP A 533 -7.71 -19.12 -0.57
CA ASP A 533 -7.94 -18.86 -2.01
C ASP A 533 -9.21 -19.58 -2.45
N ILE A 534 -10.27 -18.82 -2.76
CA ILE A 534 -11.60 -19.36 -3.07
C ILE A 534 -12.06 -18.84 -4.41
N ARG A 535 -12.59 -19.73 -5.25
CA ARG A 535 -13.33 -19.39 -6.46
C ARG A 535 -14.75 -19.94 -6.37
N GLN A 536 -15.72 -19.09 -6.66
CA GLN A 536 -17.11 -19.48 -6.82
C GLN A 536 -17.60 -19.12 -8.21
N CYS A 537 -18.20 -20.06 -8.92
CA CYS A 537 -18.89 -19.81 -10.18
C CYS A 537 -20.40 -19.94 -9.96
N ARG A 538 -21.18 -18.95 -10.45
CA ARG A 538 -22.63 -18.97 -10.40
C ARG A 538 -23.27 -18.18 -11.55
N ALA A 539 -24.40 -18.69 -12.06
CA ALA A 539 -25.15 -18.07 -13.16
C ALA A 539 -25.83 -16.73 -12.79
N ALA A 540 -26.29 -16.54 -11.53
CA ALA A 540 -26.81 -15.27 -11.00
C ALA A 540 -26.94 -15.28 -9.46
N GLY A 541 -26.81 -14.11 -8.80
CA GLY A 541 -27.27 -13.88 -7.42
C GLY A 541 -26.53 -14.64 -6.30
N GLY A 542 -25.26 -14.97 -6.47
CA GLY A 542 -24.46 -15.70 -5.47
C GLY A 542 -24.02 -14.87 -4.27
N THR A 543 -23.80 -15.55 -3.15
CA THR A 543 -23.06 -15.03 -2.00
C THR A 543 -21.70 -14.49 -2.44
N ASP A 544 -21.28 -13.38 -1.87
CA ASP A 544 -20.03 -12.71 -2.22
C ASP A 544 -18.83 -13.61 -1.86
N VAL A 545 -17.94 -13.91 -2.82
CA VAL A 545 -16.72 -14.73 -2.59
C VAL A 545 -15.89 -14.18 -1.43
N MET A 546 -15.99 -12.87 -1.15
CA MET A 546 -15.33 -12.24 0.00
C MET A 546 -15.84 -12.78 1.33
N SER A 547 -17.15 -12.99 1.46
CA SER A 547 -17.76 -13.59 2.66
C SER A 547 -17.33 -15.05 2.88
N LEU A 548 -17.15 -15.81 1.79
CA LEU A 548 -16.64 -17.19 1.85
C LEU A 548 -15.16 -17.21 2.28
N ALA A 549 -14.36 -16.29 1.73
CA ALA A 549 -12.95 -16.14 2.08
C ALA A 549 -12.80 -15.77 3.56
N ASP A 550 -13.58 -14.82 4.06
CA ASP A 550 -13.60 -14.43 5.47
C ASP A 550 -14.09 -15.54 6.38
N ALA A 551 -15.18 -16.23 6.03
CA ALA A 551 -15.70 -17.35 6.82
C ALA A 551 -14.67 -18.49 6.94
N THR A 552 -13.94 -18.77 5.85
CA THR A 552 -12.86 -19.77 5.83
C THR A 552 -11.67 -19.28 6.67
N ALA A 553 -11.26 -18.03 6.52
CA ALA A 553 -10.16 -17.44 7.29
C ALA A 553 -10.44 -17.39 8.80
N ASN A 554 -11.70 -17.25 9.20
CA ASN A 554 -12.11 -17.28 10.61
C ASN A 554 -11.96 -18.65 11.26
N LYS A 555 -11.81 -19.72 10.48
CA LYS A 555 -11.52 -21.08 10.97
C LYS A 555 -10.01 -21.34 11.13
N VAL A 556 -9.14 -20.38 10.79
CA VAL A 556 -7.70 -20.49 11.07
C VAL A 556 -7.49 -20.48 12.59
N PRO A 557 -6.77 -21.47 13.16
CA PRO A 557 -6.52 -21.55 14.59
C PRO A 557 -5.91 -20.27 15.16
N ARG A 558 -6.21 -19.96 16.42
CA ARG A 558 -5.63 -18.83 17.16
C ARG A 558 -4.65 -19.34 18.23
N GLN A 559 -3.66 -18.51 18.55
CA GLN A 559 -2.65 -18.78 19.58
C GLN A 559 -3.19 -18.58 21.00
#